data_AF-A0A2S2P9D0-F1
#
_entry.id   AF-A0A2S2P9D0-F1
#
_cell.length_a   1.000
_cell.length_b   1.000
_cell.length_c   1.000
_cell.angle_alpha   90.00
_cell.angle_beta   90.00
_cell.angle_gamma   90.00
#
_symmetry.space_group_name_H-M   'P 1'
#
loop_
_entity.id
_entity.type
_entity.pdbx_description
1 polymer ?
#
loop_
_entity_poly.entity_id
_entity_poly.type
_entity_poly.pdbx_seq_one_letter_code
_entity_poly.pdbx_strand_id
1 'polypeptide(L)'
;MESLVDENKYSITDSGWMMYETFTENLNTLNKTLPTSLFNKCWPILATKMSTFLFNDILLANMFNRGGAQHLLCDVRYKLLPIISKYTTKPSIYIERLLEACRVLNFEPNFKPVILKRNEVSEILLRRIEHGNVLELG
;
A
#
# COMPACT_ATOMS: atom_id res chain seq x y z
N MET A 1 -18.14 16.68 -16.91
CA MET A 1 -18.47 16.53 -15.48
C MET A 1 -17.33 15.74 -14.85
N GLU A 2 -16.23 16.44 -14.56
CA GLU A 2 -15.08 15.84 -13.87
C GLU A 2 -15.52 15.54 -12.44
N SER A 3 -15.48 14.28 -12.04
CA SER A 3 -15.62 13.91 -10.65
C SER A 3 -14.39 14.42 -9.91
N LEU A 4 -14.51 15.59 -9.29
CA LEU A 4 -13.61 16.04 -8.24
C LEU A 4 -13.73 15.01 -7.11
N VAL A 5 -12.86 14.01 -7.15
CA VAL A 5 -12.60 13.16 -5.99
C VAL A 5 -12.06 14.13 -4.95
N ASP A 6 -12.84 14.37 -3.91
CA ASP A 6 -12.49 15.21 -2.78
C ASP A 6 -11.15 14.73 -2.20
N GLU A 7 -10.06 15.38 -2.61
CA GLU A 7 -8.69 15.04 -2.18
C GLU A 7 -8.54 15.17 -0.65
N ASN A 8 -9.44 15.90 0.02
CA ASN A 8 -9.50 16.04 1.47
C ASN A 8 -10.23 14.91 2.20
N LYS A 9 -10.92 14.00 1.49
CA LYS A 9 -11.68 12.91 2.13
C LYS A 9 -10.79 11.80 2.70
N TYR A 10 -9.51 11.80 2.35
CA TYR A 10 -8.52 10.82 2.78
C TYR A 10 -7.26 11.52 3.29
N SER A 11 -7.37 12.18 4.44
CA SER A 11 -6.19 12.62 5.19
C SER A 11 -5.38 11.38 5.56
N ILE A 12 -4.10 11.33 5.16
CA ILE A 12 -3.16 10.32 5.66
C ILE A 12 -3.20 10.40 7.20
N THR A 13 -3.11 9.27 7.89
CA THR A 13 -2.89 9.30 9.33
C THR A 13 -1.61 10.08 9.65
N ASP A 14 -1.54 10.79 10.77
CA ASP A 14 -0.34 11.57 11.13
C ASP A 14 0.93 10.71 11.15
N SER A 15 0.82 9.46 11.61
CA SER A 15 1.91 8.47 11.57
C SER A 15 2.26 8.00 10.16
N GLY A 16 1.27 7.81 9.28
CA GLY A 16 1.48 7.47 7.88
C GLY A 16 2.16 8.61 7.12
N TRP A 17 1.78 9.87 7.39
CA TRP A 17 2.36 11.04 6.75
C TRP A 17 3.86 11.14 7.06
N MET A 18 4.25 11.07 8.33
CA MET A 18 5.67 11.10 8.73
C MET A 18 6.48 9.98 8.08
N MET A 19 5.93 8.77 7.98
CA MET A 19 6.60 7.65 7.33
C MET A 19 6.84 7.90 5.83
N TYR A 20 5.81 8.34 5.09
CA TYR A 20 5.95 8.59 3.65
C TYR A 20 6.84 9.80 3.34
N GLU A 21 6.76 10.86 4.14
CA GLU A 21 7.62 12.03 3.99
C GLU A 21 9.08 11.66 4.25
N THR A 22 9.38 11.03 5.39
CA THR A 22 10.73 10.58 5.74
C THR A 22 11.29 9.65 4.65
N PHE A 23 10.48 8.72 4.14
CA PHE A 23 10.89 7.84 3.05
C PHE A 23 11.22 8.59 1.76
N THR A 24 10.39 9.59 1.42
CA THR A 24 10.59 10.46 0.25
C THR A 24 11.87 11.27 0.35
N GLU A 25 12.11 11.91 1.50
CA GLU A 25 13.30 12.72 1.74
C GLU A 25 14.58 11.90 1.67
N ASN A 26 14.57 10.70 2.27
CA ASN A 26 15.72 9.80 2.22
C ASN A 26 15.99 9.30 0.80
N LEU A 27 14.97 8.91 0.03
CA LEU A 27 15.16 8.51 -1.37
C LEU A 27 15.68 9.67 -2.23
N ASN A 28 15.16 10.88 -2.03
CA ASN A 28 15.66 12.08 -2.72
C ASN A 28 17.12 12.38 -2.36
N THR A 29 17.49 12.21 -1.09
CA THR A 29 18.86 12.39 -0.62
C THR A 29 19.78 11.36 -1.28
N LEU A 30 19.40 10.07 -1.28
CA LEU A 30 20.17 9.02 -1.93
C LEU A 30 20.32 9.25 -3.45
N ASN A 31 19.27 9.73 -4.12
CA ASN A 31 19.33 10.04 -5.55
C ASN A 31 20.30 11.20 -5.86
N LYS A 32 20.46 12.15 -4.93
CA LYS A 32 21.38 13.29 -5.08
C LYS A 32 22.83 12.94 -4.71
N THR A 33 23.03 12.01 -3.78
CA THR A 33 24.37 11.72 -3.21
C THR A 33 25.05 10.50 -3.81
N LEU A 34 24.30 9.52 -4.31
CA LEU A 34 24.88 8.30 -4.90
C LEU A 34 25.10 8.45 -6.40
N PRO A 35 26.11 7.78 -6.97
CA PRO A 35 26.18 7.57 -8.41
C PRO A 35 24.91 6.89 -8.91
N THR A 36 24.40 7.33 -10.08
CA THR A 36 23.13 6.85 -10.64
C THR A 36 23.05 5.32 -10.75
N SER A 37 24.16 4.66 -11.10
CA SER A 37 24.23 3.20 -11.20
C SER A 37 24.03 2.49 -9.86
N LEU A 38 24.43 3.11 -8.75
CA LEU A 38 24.22 2.59 -7.41
C LEU A 38 22.81 2.91 -6.92
N PHE A 39 22.36 4.15 -7.10
CA PHE A 39 20.99 4.54 -6.74
C PHE A 39 19.94 3.64 -7.41
N ASN A 40 20.12 3.35 -8.71
CA ASN A 40 19.23 2.46 -9.47
C ASN A 40 19.21 1.00 -8.99
N LYS A 41 20.19 0.58 -8.18
CA LYS A 41 20.17 -0.71 -7.48
C LYS A 41 19.55 -0.60 -6.09
N CYS A 42 19.69 0.56 -5.43
CA CYS A 42 19.23 0.78 -4.06
C CYS A 42 17.72 1.06 -3.95
N TRP A 43 17.20 2.02 -4.72
CA TRP A 43 15.80 2.44 -4.57
C TRP A 43 14.78 1.28 -4.78
N PRO A 44 14.98 0.30 -5.69
CA PRO A 44 14.06 -0.81 -5.85
C PRO A 44 13.95 -1.66 -4.59
N ILE A 45 15.10 -1.92 -3.94
CA ILE A 45 15.17 -2.69 -2.70
C ILE A 45 14.39 -1.98 -1.61
N LEU A 46 14.59 -0.66 -1.47
CA LEU A 46 13.88 0.15 -0.48
C LEU A 46 12.36 0.19 -0.74
N ALA A 47 11.94 0.34 -1.99
CA ALA A 47 10.54 0.31 -2.38
C ALA A 47 9.88 -1.03 -2.05
N THR A 48 10.52 -2.16 -2.39
CA THR A 48 10.02 -3.50 -2.07
C THR A 48 9.99 -3.74 -0.55
N LYS A 49 10.98 -3.26 0.20
CA LYS A 49 10.99 -3.38 1.66
C LYS A 49 9.87 -2.57 2.31
N MET A 50 9.64 -1.33 1.86
CA MET A 50 8.51 -0.52 2.30
C MET A 50 7.17 -1.22 1.98
N SER A 51 7.02 -1.75 0.76
CA SER A 51 5.83 -2.51 0.39
C SER A 51 5.62 -3.76 1.24
N THR A 52 6.70 -4.46 1.59
CA THR A 52 6.65 -5.67 2.41
C THR A 52 6.24 -5.34 3.84
N PHE A 53 6.80 -4.26 4.40
CA PHE A 53 6.43 -3.76 5.72
C PHE A 53 4.94 -3.39 5.80
N LEU A 54 4.45 -2.59 4.84
CA LEU A 54 3.02 -2.24 4.79
C LEU A 54 2.11 -3.47 4.66
N PHE A 55 2.56 -4.51 3.96
CA PHE A 55 1.79 -5.74 3.85
C PHE A 55 1.81 -6.56 5.16
N ASN A 56 2.98 -6.87 5.70
CA ASN A 56 3.10 -7.77 6.86
C ASN A 56 2.73 -7.07 8.17
N ASP A 57 3.31 -5.91 8.42
CA ASP A 57 3.30 -5.26 9.72
C ASP A 57 2.15 -4.25 9.88
N ILE A 58 1.55 -3.80 8.77
CA ILE A 58 0.37 -2.94 8.80
C ILE A 58 -0.88 -3.72 8.41
N LEU A 59 -0.94 -4.30 7.21
CA LEU A 59 -2.15 -4.97 6.73
C LEU A 59 -2.43 -6.27 7.48
N LEU A 60 -1.48 -7.20 7.60
CA LEU A 60 -1.73 -8.48 8.27
C LEU A 60 -1.75 -8.39 9.80
N ALA A 61 -1.07 -7.41 10.39
CA ALA A 61 -1.01 -7.28 11.85
C ALA A 61 -2.22 -6.55 12.47
N ASN A 62 -3.09 -5.93 11.67
CA ASN A 62 -4.18 -5.09 12.18
C ASN A 62 -5.55 -5.55 11.67
N MET A 63 -6.59 -5.11 12.39
CA MET A 63 -7.98 -5.26 11.97
C MET A 63 -8.48 -3.95 11.37
N PHE A 64 -9.29 -4.05 10.32
CA PHE A 64 -9.77 -2.91 9.55
C PHE A 64 -11.30 -2.90 9.49
N ASN A 65 -11.88 -1.72 9.72
CA ASN A 65 -13.22 -1.41 9.24
C ASN A 65 -13.15 -0.94 7.78
N ARG A 66 -14.29 -0.68 7.16
CA ARG A 66 -14.35 -0.18 5.77
C ARG A 66 -13.54 1.10 5.55
N GLY A 67 -13.60 2.05 6.47
CA GLY A 67 -12.87 3.33 6.36
C GLY A 67 -11.36 3.14 6.38
N GLY A 68 -10.85 2.38 7.36
CA GLY A 68 -9.42 2.08 7.50
C GLY A 68 -8.86 1.31 6.30
N ALA A 69 -9.60 0.33 5.79
CA ALA A 69 -9.20 -0.40 4.59
C ALA A 69 -9.09 0.54 3.38
N GLN A 70 -10.04 1.46 3.22
CA GLN A 70 -10.03 2.44 2.14
C GLN A 70 -8.88 3.43 2.30
N HIS A 71 -8.60 3.89 3.53
CA HIS A 71 -7.47 4.77 3.82
C HIS A 71 -6.14 4.12 3.44
N LEU A 72 -5.90 2.86 3.83
CA LEU A 72 -4.68 2.14 3.46
C LEU A 72 -4.53 2.03 1.93
N LEU A 73 -5.62 1.74 1.21
CA LEU A 73 -5.59 1.71 -0.26
C LEU A 73 -5.25 3.08 -0.85
N CYS A 74 -5.80 4.16 -0.29
CA CYS A 74 -5.49 5.53 -0.71
C CYS A 74 -4.03 5.89 -0.42
N ASP A 75 -3.49 5.55 0.74
CA ASP A 75 -2.09 5.77 1.08
C ASP A 75 -1.15 5.07 0.10
N VAL A 76 -1.43 3.80 -0.23
CA VAL A 76 -0.62 3.05 -1.19
C VAL A 76 -0.72 3.66 -2.60
N ARG A 77 -1.93 3.98 -3.06
CA ARG A 77 -2.17 4.48 -4.43
C ARG A 77 -1.72 5.92 -4.65
N TYR A 78 -1.93 6.79 -3.67
CA TYR A 78 -1.76 8.23 -3.82
C TYR A 78 -0.53 8.78 -3.07
N LYS A 79 0.17 7.95 -2.29
CA LYS A 79 1.44 8.33 -1.65
C LYS A 79 2.58 7.42 -2.09
N LEU A 80 2.53 6.13 -1.76
CA LEU A 80 3.65 5.24 -2.06
C LEU A 80 3.92 5.11 -3.56
N LEU A 81 2.87 4.90 -4.37
CA LEU A 81 3.01 4.74 -5.81
C LEU A 81 3.65 6.00 -6.46
N PRO A 82 3.16 7.25 -6.22
CA PRO A 82 3.83 8.46 -6.69
C PRO A 82 5.28 8.63 -6.26
N ILE A 83 5.65 8.22 -5.04
CA ILE A 83 7.05 8.27 -4.58
C ILE A 83 7.93 7.42 -5.49
N ILE A 84 7.49 6.19 -5.79
CA ILE A 84 8.24 5.24 -6.63
C ILE A 84 8.24 5.69 -8.10
N SER A 85 7.14 6.26 -8.60
CA SER A 85 7.01 6.78 -9.97
C SER A 85 8.07 7.82 -10.35
N LYS A 86 8.69 8.49 -9.37
CA LYS A 86 9.80 9.43 -9.63
C LYS A 86 11.05 8.77 -10.18
N TYR A 87 11.23 7.46 -9.95
CA TYR A 87 12.47 6.75 -10.26
C TYR A 87 12.28 5.64 -11.30
N THR A 88 11.05 5.40 -11.76
CA THR A 88 10.75 4.38 -12.78
C THR A 88 9.45 4.66 -13.52
N THR A 89 9.38 4.20 -14.77
CA THR A 89 8.15 4.22 -15.57
C THR A 89 7.20 3.05 -15.24
N LYS A 90 7.64 2.07 -14.45
CA LYS A 90 6.85 0.89 -14.06
C LYS A 90 6.80 0.73 -12.52
N PRO A 91 6.25 1.70 -11.78
CA PRO A 91 6.26 1.70 -10.32
C PRO A 91 5.47 0.54 -9.70
N SER A 92 4.39 0.10 -10.37
CA SER A 92 3.48 -0.92 -9.85
C SER A 92 4.17 -2.26 -9.58
N ILE A 93 5.21 -2.64 -10.33
CA ILE A 93 5.88 -3.94 -10.18
C ILE A 93 6.56 -4.11 -8.79
N TYR A 94 6.82 -3.00 -8.09
CA TYR A 94 7.47 -3.03 -6.77
C TYR A 94 6.48 -3.13 -5.62
N ILE A 95 5.20 -2.85 -5.88
CA ILE A 95 4.14 -2.79 -4.88
C ILE A 95 2.88 -3.58 -5.26
N GLU A 96 2.93 -4.34 -6.35
CA GLU A 96 1.78 -5.01 -6.96
C GLU A 96 1.08 -5.97 -5.99
N ARG A 97 1.84 -6.77 -5.24
CA ARG A 97 1.29 -7.66 -4.20
C ARG A 97 0.55 -6.88 -3.10
N LEU A 98 1.08 -5.73 -2.69
CA LEU A 98 0.43 -4.87 -1.70
C LEU A 98 -0.82 -4.19 -2.27
N LEU A 99 -0.77 -3.73 -3.52
CA LEU A 99 -1.93 -3.17 -4.21
C LEU A 99 -3.05 -4.21 -4.32
N GLU A 100 -2.75 -5.44 -4.75
CA GLU A 100 -3.75 -6.52 -4.77
C GLU A 100 -4.32 -6.76 -3.38
N ALA A 101 -3.48 -6.79 -2.34
CA ALA A 101 -3.91 -7.02 -0.98
C ALA A 101 -4.87 -5.94 -0.48
N CYS A 102 -4.57 -4.67 -0.77
CA CYS A 102 -5.46 -3.57 -0.44
C CYS A 102 -6.80 -3.68 -1.18
N ARG A 103 -6.81 -4.12 -2.44
CA ARG A 103 -8.06 -4.33 -3.22
C ARG A 103 -8.88 -5.49 -2.66
N VAL A 104 -8.24 -6.59 -2.26
CA VAL A 104 -8.90 -7.71 -1.55
C VAL A 104 -9.49 -7.24 -0.23
N LEU A 105 -8.71 -6.52 0.59
CA LEU A 105 -9.16 -5.96 1.88
C LEU A 105 -10.37 -5.03 1.72
N ASN A 106 -10.50 -4.36 0.57
CA ASN A 106 -11.63 -3.47 0.26
C ASN A 106 -12.81 -4.17 -0.43
N PHE A 107 -12.78 -5.49 -0.61
CA PHE A 107 -13.80 -6.25 -1.35
C PHE A 107 -14.08 -5.64 -2.73
N GLU A 108 -13.04 -5.25 -3.46
CA GLU A 108 -13.23 -4.59 -4.74
C GLU A 108 -14.04 -5.49 -5.70
N PRO A 109 -15.21 -5.04 -6.19
CA PRO A 109 -16.08 -5.89 -7.00
C PRO A 109 -15.38 -6.40 -8.27
N ASN A 110 -15.57 -7.68 -8.58
CA ASN A 110 -14.98 -8.35 -9.74
C ASN A 110 -13.43 -8.38 -9.77
N PHE A 111 -12.75 -7.97 -8.71
CA PHE A 111 -11.30 -8.09 -8.63
C PHE A 111 -10.90 -9.54 -8.41
N LYS A 112 -9.96 -10.02 -9.24
CA LYS A 112 -9.35 -11.35 -9.10
C LYS A 112 -7.86 -11.17 -8.88
N PRO A 113 -7.34 -11.48 -7.67
CA PRO A 113 -5.91 -11.39 -7.42
C PRO A 113 -5.16 -12.41 -8.29
N VAL A 114 -4.03 -11.99 -8.86
CA VAL A 114 -3.16 -12.80 -9.72
C VAL A 114 -1.88 -13.18 -8.98
N ILE A 115 -1.41 -12.32 -8.08
CA ILE A 115 -0.12 -12.45 -7.40
C ILE A 115 -0.29 -13.11 -6.04
N LEU A 116 -1.37 -12.76 -5.32
CA LEU A 116 -1.66 -13.34 -4.01
C LEU A 116 -2.04 -14.80 -4.10
N LYS A 117 -1.49 -15.61 -3.20
CA LYS A 117 -1.88 -17.02 -3.01
C LYS A 117 -3.24 -17.09 -2.31
N ARG A 118 -3.95 -18.21 -2.50
CA ARG A 118 -5.28 -18.43 -1.90
C ARG A 118 -5.30 -18.26 -0.38
N ASN A 119 -4.27 -18.76 0.31
CA ASN A 119 -4.17 -18.62 1.78
C ASN A 119 -3.98 -17.16 2.20
N GLU A 120 -3.20 -16.38 1.44
CA GLU A 120 -3.01 -14.95 1.71
C GLU A 120 -4.31 -14.18 1.50
N VAL A 121 -5.07 -14.49 0.45
CA VAL A 121 -6.40 -13.90 0.22
C VAL A 121 -7.32 -14.19 1.42
N SER A 122 -7.40 -15.44 1.87
CA SER A 122 -8.19 -15.80 3.05
C SER A 122 -7.74 -15.03 4.29
N GLU A 123 -6.43 -14.93 4.53
CA GLU A 123 -5.88 -14.21 5.68
C GLU A 123 -6.20 -12.71 5.65
N ILE A 124 -6.08 -12.07 4.47
CA ILE A 124 -6.41 -10.66 4.28
C ILE A 124 -7.89 -10.40 4.57
N LEU A 125 -8.78 -11.27 4.10
CA LEU A 125 -10.22 -11.13 4.34
C LEU A 125 -10.58 -11.25 5.83
N LEU A 126 -9.84 -12.08 6.58
CA LEU A 126 -10.00 -12.18 8.04
C LEU A 126 -9.59 -10.90 8.79
N ARG A 127 -8.85 -9.98 8.15
CA ARG A 127 -8.51 -8.68 8.75
C ARG A 127 -9.67 -7.69 8.75
N ARG A 128 -10.84 -8.03 8.20
CA ARG A 128 -12.02 -7.17 8.21
C ARG A 128 -12.90 -7.44 9.44
N ILE A 129 -13.11 -6.40 10.25
CA ILE A 129 -13.92 -6.46 11.48
C ILE A 129 -15.35 -6.95 11.19
N GLU A 130 -15.93 -6.50 10.08
CA GLU A 130 -17.28 -6.87 9.63
C GLU A 130 -17.43 -8.39 9.35
N HIS A 131 -16.34 -9.12 9.11
CA HIS A 131 -16.34 -10.57 8.91
C HIS A 131 -15.97 -11.40 10.15
N GLY A 132 -15.35 -10.79 11.17
CA GLY A 132 -15.11 -11.48 12.45
C GLY A 132 -16.42 -11.91 13.12
N ASN A 133 -17.46 -11.08 13.04
CA ASN A 133 -18.75 -11.36 13.66
C ASN A 133 -19.62 -12.38 12.90
N VAL A 134 -19.31 -12.71 11.65
CA VAL A 134 -20.08 -13.68 10.85
C VAL A 134 -19.63 -15.11 11.14
N LEU A 135 -18.41 -15.30 11.65
CA LEU A 135 -17.87 -16.62 12.01
C LEU A 135 -18.15 -17.02 13.48
N GLU A 136 -18.59 -16.09 14.33
CA GLU A 136 -19.01 -16.39 15.71
C GLU A 136 -20.52 -16.69 15.86
N LEU A 137 -21.29 -16.61 14.76
CA LEU A 137 -22.74 -16.87 14.73
C LEU A 137 -23.11 -18.10 13.88
N GLY A 138 -22.15 -18.99 13.62
CA GLY A 138 -22.35 -20.26 12.91
C GLY A 138 -22.25 -21.46 13.83
#